data_AF-A0A962VCG4-F1
#
_entry.id   AF-A0A962VCG4-F1
#
_cell.length_a   1.000
_cell.length_b   1.000
_cell.length_c   1.000
_cell.angle_alpha   90.00
_cell.angle_beta   90.00
_cell.angle_gamma   90.00
#
_symmetry.space_group_name_H-M   'P 1'
#
loop_
_entity.id
_entity.type
_entity.pdbx_description
1 polymer ?
#
loop_
_entity_poly.entity_id
_entity_poly.type
_entity_poly.pdbx_seq_one_letter_code
_entity_poly.pdbx_strand_id
1 'polypeptide(L)' 'PFTQLWHCEIKVKKPLGEHGLYGSGLVLINPPWRVPEQLSEQLPALASWLSQGVHTVRHQWLRGPQ' A
#
# COMPACT_ATOMS: atom_id res chain seq x y z
N PRO A 1 19.58 -0.10 -13.94
CA PRO A 1 18.94 0.87 -13.01
C PRO A 1 17.41 0.90 -13.17
N PHE A 2 16.66 0.67 -12.09
CA PHE A 2 15.20 0.84 -12.09
C PHE A 2 14.87 2.33 -12.07
N THR A 3 14.07 2.80 -13.02
CA THR A 3 13.77 4.23 -13.16
C THR A 3 12.72 4.66 -12.14
N GLN A 4 11.80 3.76 -11.78
CA GLN A 4 10.64 4.06 -10.94
C GLN A 4 10.34 2.94 -9.95
N LEU A 5 10.07 3.30 -8.70
CA LEU A 5 9.63 2.38 -7.65
C LEU A 5 8.47 3.00 -6.88
N TRP A 6 7.34 2.28 -6.82
CA TRP A 6 6.16 2.68 -6.07
C TRP A 6 5.83 1.61 -5.02
N HIS A 7 5.43 2.04 -3.83
CA HIS A 7 5.09 1.16 -2.71
C HIS A 7 3.69 1.49 -2.21
N CYS A 8 2.91 0.45 -1.89
CA CYS A 8 1.69 0.60 -1.11
C CYS A 8 1.57 -0.47 -0.02
N GLU A 9 0.85 -0.14 1.04
CA GLU A 9 0.61 -0.99 2.19
C GLU A 9 -0.78 -0.71 2.75
N ILE A 10 -1.46 -1.78 3.17
CA ILE A 10 -2.67 -1.71 3.99
C ILE A 10 -2.39 -2.41 5.32
N LYS A 11 -2.73 -1.74 6.42
CA LYS A 11 -2.89 -2.37 7.73
C LYS A 11 -4.36 -2.41 8.07
N VAL A 12 -4.88 -3.59 8.42
CA VAL A 12 -6.31 -3.82 8.66
C VAL A 12 -6.69 -3.79 10.15
N LYS A 13 -5.69 -3.84 11.04
CA LYS A 13 -5.84 -3.70 12.49
C LYS A 13 -4.59 -3.10 13.12
N LYS A 14 -4.74 -2.55 14.33
CA LYS A 14 -3.61 -2.05 15.14
C LYS A 14 -2.72 -3.24 15.59
N PRO A 15 -1.37 -3.10 15.55
CA PRO A 15 -0.48 -4.06 16.19
C PRO A 15 -0.76 -4.19 17.69
N LEU A 16 -0.94 -5.42 18.17
CA LEU A 16 -1.26 -5.73 19.58
C LEU A 16 -0.12 -6.47 20.31
N GLY A 17 1.00 -6.72 19.62
CA GLY A 17 2.18 -7.40 20.15
C GLY A 17 3.20 -7.66 19.06
N GLU A 18 4.20 -8.50 19.33
CA GLU A 18 5.30 -8.78 18.39
C GLU A 18 4.96 -9.80 17.30
N HIS A 19 3.86 -10.54 17.45
CA HIS A 19 3.49 -11.63 16.56
C HIS A 19 2.25 -11.31 15.73
N GLY A 20 2.15 -11.92 14.55
CA GLY A 20 0.98 -11.86 13.67
C GLY A 20 1.09 -10.86 12.52
N LEU A 21 0.28 -11.09 11.48
CA LEU A 21 0.20 -10.22 10.31
C LEU A 21 -0.93 -9.20 10.51
N TYR A 22 -0.57 -7.93 10.64
CA TYR A 22 -1.53 -6.81 10.83
C TYR A 22 -1.84 -6.08 9.52
N GLY A 23 -1.12 -6.40 8.46
CA GLY A 23 -1.16 -5.74 7.17
C GLY A 23 -0.15 -6.34 6.22
N SER A 24 -0.24 -5.96 4.97
CA SER A 24 0.67 -6.38 3.91
C SER A 24 0.88 -5.25 2.93
N GLY A 25 1.99 -5.30 2.20
CA GLY A 25 2.32 -4.30 1.20
C GLY A 25 2.89 -4.90 -0.08
N LEU A 26 2.94 -4.06 -1.10
CA LEU A 26 3.44 -4.34 -2.44
C LEU A 26 4.47 -3.27 -2.79
N VAL A 27 5.59 -3.69 -3.38
CA VAL A 27 6.54 -2.79 -4.04
C VAL A 27 6.52 -3.13 -5.53
N LEU A 28 6.20 -2.13 -6.35
CA LEU A 28 6.15 -2.24 -7.80
C LEU A 28 7.37 -1.56 -8.41
N ILE A 29 8.06 -2.29 -9.27
CA ILE A 29 9.22 -1.82 -10.03
C ILE A 29 8.75 -1.51 -11.44
N ASN A 30 9.00 -0.28 -11.91
CA ASN A 30 8.53 0.23 -13.19
C ASN A 30 7.04 -0.05 -13.43
N PRO A 31 6.14 0.37 -12.50
CA PRO A 31 4.72 0.12 -12.67
C PRO A 31 4.19 0.80 -13.95
N PRO A 32 3.21 0.20 -14.64
CA PRO A 32 2.46 0.90 -15.68
C PRO A 32 1.83 2.18 -15.10
N TRP A 33 1.79 3.26 -15.90
CA TRP A 33 1.46 4.61 -15.41
C TRP A 33 0.12 4.72 -14.65
N ARG A 34 -0.90 3.94 -15.03
CA ARG A 34 -2.20 3.94 -14.33
C ARG A 34 -2.20 3.18 -13.02
N VAL A 35 -1.31 2.22 -12.81
CA VAL A 35 -1.40 1.31 -11.66
C VAL A 35 -1.27 2.06 -10.32
N PRO A 36 -0.30 2.97 -10.12
CA PRO A 36 -0.23 3.78 -8.91
C PRO A 36 -1.48 4.64 -8.69
N GLU A 37 -2.03 5.25 -9.75
CA GLU A 37 -3.24 6.08 -9.68
C GLU A 37 -4.45 5.25 -9.26
N GLN A 38 -4.73 4.17 -10.00
CA GLN A 38 -5.84 3.26 -9.75
C GLN A 38 -5.76 2.63 -8.36
N LEU A 39 -4.58 2.19 -7.92
CA LEU A 39 -4.43 1.64 -6.58
C LEU A 39 -4.61 2.73 -5.52
N SER A 40 -4.04 3.93 -5.69
CA SER A 40 -4.22 5.02 -4.72
C SER A 40 -5.70 5.38 -4.49
N GLU A 41 -6.51 5.32 -5.55
CA GLU A 41 -7.96 5.56 -5.47
C GLU A 41 -8.72 4.41 -4.78
N GLN A 42 -8.34 3.15 -5.04
CA GLN A 42 -9.08 1.98 -4.57
C GLN A 42 -8.65 1.48 -3.19
N LEU A 43 -7.39 1.71 -2.79
CA LEU A 43 -6.83 1.21 -1.53
C LEU A 43 -7.59 1.68 -0.28
N PRO A 44 -8.10 2.93 -0.17
CA PRO A 44 -8.90 3.35 0.97
C PRO A 44 -10.20 2.55 1.13
N ALA A 45 -10.94 2.34 0.03
CA ALA A 45 -12.17 1.56 0.04
C ALA A 45 -11.88 0.09 0.41
N LEU A 46 -10.84 -0.48 -0.19
CA LEU A 46 -10.39 -1.84 0.13
C LEU A 46 -10.01 -1.99 1.61
N ALA A 47 -9.26 -1.03 2.17
CA ALA A 47 -8.87 -1.06 3.57
C ALA A 47 -10.06 -0.92 4.52
N SER A 48 -11.06 -0.13 4.14
CA SER A 48 -12.32 -0.01 4.89
C SER A 48 -13.06 -1.35 4.92
N TRP A 49 -13.20 -2.04 3.80
CA TRP A 49 -13.88 -3.34 3.73
C TRP A 49 -13.14 -4.46 4.46
N LEU A 50 -11.81 -4.46 4.41
CA LEU A 50 -10.98 -5.48 5.07
C LEU A 50 -10.70 -5.17 6.55
N SER A 51 -11.16 -4.02 7.05
CA SER A 51 -10.81 -3.54 8.38
C SER A 51 -11.35 -4.47 9.48
N GLN A 52 -10.50 -4.75 10.47
CA GLN A 52 -10.85 -5.46 11.71
C GLN A 52 -10.82 -4.49 12.91
N GLY A 53 -10.99 -3.18 12.67
CA GLY A 53 -10.91 -2.12 13.67
C GLY A 53 -10.26 -0.86 13.10
N VAL A 54 -9.13 -0.44 13.68
CA VAL A 54 -8.35 0.69 13.12
C VAL A 54 -7.57 0.19 11.90
N HIS A 55 -7.78 0.81 10.74
CA HIS A 55 -7.01 0.54 9.52
C HIS A 55 -6.19 1.77 9.10
N THR A 56 -5.11 1.52 8.37
CA THR A 56 -4.29 2.57 7.77
C THR A 56 -3.89 2.16 6.35
N VAL A 57 -3.92 3.12 5.44
CA VAL A 57 -3.40 2.96 4.07
C VAL A 57 -2.20 3.85 3.92
N ARG A 58 -1.16 3.34 3.26
CA ARG A 58 0.00 4.13 2.85
C ARG A 58 0.36 3.78 1.43
N HIS A 59 0.62 4.79 0.62
CA HIS A 59 1.26 4.61 -0.68
C HIS A 59 2.23 5.76 -0.92
N GLN A 60 3.33 5.48 -1.64
CA GLN A 60 4.36 6.47 -1.93
C GLN A 60 5.24 6.02 -3.10
N TRP A 61 5.75 7.00 -3.85
CA TRP A 61 6.90 6.78 -4.71
C TRP A 61 8.15 6.68 -3.82
N LEU A 62 8.80 5.51 -3.84
CA LEU A 62 10.14 5.35 -3.27
C LEU A 62 11.19 5.95 -4.21
N ARG A 63 10.91 5.92 -5.52
CA ARG A 63 11.60 6.64 -6.57
C ARG A 63 10.60 7.03 -7.64
N GLY A 64 10.34 8.32 -7.80
CA GLY A 64 9.36 8.83 -8.76
C GLY A 64 9.82 8.75 -10.22
N PRO A 65 8.88 8.94 -11.18
CA PRO A 65 9.24 9.20 -12.58
C PRO A 65 10.16 10.42 -12.68
N GLN A 66 11.18 10.32 -13.55
CA GLN A 66 12.03 11.46 -13.93
C GLN A 66 11.38 12.29 -15.03
#